data_AF-A0A224XL76-F1
#
_entry.id   AF-A0A224XL76-F1
#
_cell.length_a   1.000
_cell.length_b   1.000
_cell.length_c   1.000
_cell.angle_alpha   90.00
_cell.angle_beta   90.00
_cell.angle_gamma   90.00
#
_symmetry.space_group_name_H-M   'P 1'
#
loop_
_entity.id
_entity.type
_entity.pdbx_description
1 polymer ?
#
loop_
_entity_poly.entity_id
_entity_poly.type
_entity_poly.pdbx_seq_one_letter_code
_entity_poly.pdbx_strand_id
1 'polypeptide(L)'
;GDGEEDRGDSPDSEEDEDQSGEEDGDDHEETEGKEKAGEDDETDEDAENGEDEKDTGSGDDKSSENGEGEKDDRVNTYNKVSDIIKEATKSDKIEDEYFKSFVENSLQAYIRNPVINAIGTIGQFSKIEECFKSIGKDVEKVLTEKNKAFAECKKKPDAREDSCAHEHNNAAGSELEGISSKVLSCVSSKGA
;
A
#
# COMPACT_ATOMS: atom_id res chain seq x y z
N GLY A 1 -43.44 64.09 -27.54
CA GLY A 1 -42.13 64.40 -26.95
C GLY A 1 -41.55 63.06 -26.63
N ASP A 2 -41.05 62.43 -27.67
CA ASP A 2 -40.79 61.01 -27.80
C ASP A 2 -39.29 60.88 -28.03
N GLY A 3 -38.64 59.97 -27.32
CA GLY A 3 -37.22 59.63 -27.47
C GLY A 3 -37.05 58.10 -27.47
N GLU A 4 -36.92 57.51 -28.66
CA GLU A 4 -35.66 57.06 -29.30
C GLU A 4 -34.41 56.91 -28.37
N GLU A 5 -33.49 55.94 -28.44
CA GLU A 5 -33.18 54.67 -29.17
C GLU A 5 -32.23 53.86 -28.21
N ASP A 6 -31.90 52.57 -28.41
CA ASP A 6 -30.69 52.04 -29.09
C ASP A 6 -30.77 50.49 -29.00
N ARG A 7 -30.89 49.65 -30.05
CA ARG A 7 -30.02 49.25 -31.19
C ARG A 7 -28.80 48.36 -30.85
N GLY A 8 -28.67 47.31 -31.66
CA GLY A 8 -27.51 46.43 -31.85
C GLY A 8 -27.87 44.96 -31.63
N ASP A 9 -27.65 44.00 -32.52
CA ASP A 9 -27.12 43.92 -33.90
C ASP A 9 -27.41 42.45 -34.33
N SER A 10 -27.76 42.18 -35.59
CA SER A 10 -27.87 40.82 -36.17
C SER A 10 -26.70 40.62 -37.14
N PRO A 11 -26.18 39.38 -37.32
CA PRO A 11 -26.67 38.48 -38.38
C PRO A 11 -26.78 36.98 -37.94
N ASP A 12 -27.63 36.12 -38.50
CA ASP A 12 -27.55 35.45 -39.84
C ASP A 12 -26.23 34.63 -39.94
N SER A 13 -26.09 33.34 -40.26
CA SER A 13 -26.91 32.21 -40.68
C SER A 13 -25.99 30.96 -40.70
N GLU A 14 -26.57 29.76 -40.58
CA GLU A 14 -26.30 28.48 -41.30
C GLU A 14 -24.84 27.95 -41.40
N GLU A 15 -24.53 26.79 -40.79
CA GLU A 15 -24.56 25.40 -41.33
C GLU A 15 -23.39 25.00 -42.25
N ASP A 16 -22.90 23.78 -42.00
CA ASP A 16 -21.99 22.90 -42.76
C ASP A 16 -20.51 23.31 -42.97
N GLU A 17 -19.59 22.44 -42.55
CA GLU A 17 -18.99 21.47 -43.49
C GLU A 17 -18.05 20.49 -42.76
N ASP A 18 -18.32 19.22 -43.06
CA ASP A 18 -17.54 18.00 -42.86
C ASP A 18 -16.15 18.12 -43.52
N GLN A 19 -15.08 17.70 -42.85
CA GLN A 19 -13.79 17.46 -43.48
C GLN A 19 -13.31 16.03 -43.24
N SER A 20 -13.35 15.28 -44.34
CA SER A 20 -12.72 14.01 -44.62
C SER A 20 -11.30 14.18 -45.18
N GLY A 21 -10.50 13.11 -45.10
CA GLY A 21 -9.19 12.92 -45.74
C GLY A 21 -8.14 12.41 -44.73
N GLU A 22 -8.02 11.11 -44.47
CA GLU A 22 -7.27 10.09 -45.23
C GLU A 22 -5.80 10.45 -45.47
N GLU A 23 -4.89 9.69 -44.85
CA GLU A 23 -3.71 9.09 -45.51
C GLU A 23 -3.38 7.74 -44.86
N ASP A 24 -2.94 6.84 -45.74
CA ASP A 24 -2.86 5.38 -45.70
C ASP A 24 -1.41 4.91 -45.40
N GLY A 25 -1.19 3.63 -45.09
CA GLY A 25 0.12 2.98 -45.33
C GLY A 25 0.68 2.02 -44.28
N ASP A 26 0.54 0.73 -44.60
CA ASP A 26 1.37 -0.46 -44.29
C ASP A 26 1.33 -1.06 -42.86
N ASP A 27 0.61 -2.16 -42.64
CA ASP A 27 0.84 -3.57 -43.08
C ASP A 27 1.92 -4.28 -42.24
N HIS A 28 1.46 -5.15 -41.32
CA HIS A 28 2.18 -6.37 -41.04
C HIS A 28 1.22 -7.52 -40.72
N GLU A 29 1.34 -8.53 -41.56
CA GLU A 29 0.61 -9.78 -41.70
C GLU A 29 0.34 -10.59 -40.42
N GLU A 30 -0.85 -11.19 -40.40
CA GLU A 30 -1.11 -12.41 -39.65
C GLU A 30 -0.27 -13.58 -40.19
N THR A 31 0.27 -14.42 -39.30
CA THR A 31 0.66 -15.78 -39.67
C THR A 31 0.00 -16.79 -38.74
N GLU A 32 -0.72 -17.70 -39.38
CA GLU A 32 -1.39 -18.85 -38.80
C GLU A 32 -0.40 -19.88 -38.22
N GLY A 33 -0.86 -20.54 -37.14
CA GLY A 33 -0.81 -22.00 -37.00
C GLY A 33 0.55 -22.70 -36.93
N LYS A 34 0.88 -23.23 -35.75
CA LYS A 34 1.18 -24.66 -35.61
C LYS A 34 1.13 -25.15 -34.17
N GLU A 35 0.20 -26.08 -33.97
CA GLU A 35 0.17 -27.06 -32.90
C GLU A 35 1.49 -27.85 -32.85
N LYS A 36 1.98 -28.15 -31.64
CA LYS A 36 2.57 -29.46 -31.34
C LYS A 36 2.34 -29.83 -29.88
N ALA A 37 1.56 -30.88 -29.72
CA ALA A 37 1.48 -31.75 -28.56
C ALA A 37 2.76 -32.59 -28.38
N GLY A 38 2.93 -33.09 -27.16
CA GLY A 38 3.90 -34.08 -26.68
C GLY A 38 4.06 -33.84 -25.18
N GLU A 39 3.24 -34.44 -24.29
CA GLU A 39 3.27 -35.85 -23.86
C GLU A 39 4.68 -36.22 -23.40
N ASP A 40 4.95 -36.04 -22.10
CA ASP A 40 4.87 -37.07 -21.03
C ASP A 40 6.08 -38.02 -21.10
N ASP A 41 6.95 -37.96 -20.09
CA ASP A 41 7.60 -39.15 -19.55
C ASP A 41 8.09 -38.84 -18.13
N GLU A 42 7.54 -39.59 -17.19
CA GLU A 42 7.93 -39.66 -15.80
C GLU A 42 9.31 -40.34 -15.64
N THR A 43 10.04 -39.99 -14.57
CA THR A 43 10.84 -40.96 -13.79
C THR A 43 11.31 -40.33 -12.48
N ASP A 44 10.53 -40.57 -11.43
CA ASP A 44 10.88 -41.38 -10.25
C ASP A 44 12.29 -41.29 -9.61
N GLU A 45 12.27 -41.10 -8.28
CA GLU A 45 13.17 -41.61 -7.20
C GLU A 45 14.70 -41.35 -7.34
N ASP A 46 15.46 -40.94 -6.33
CA ASP A 46 15.53 -41.36 -4.92
C ASP A 46 16.48 -40.39 -4.18
N ALA A 47 16.57 -40.58 -2.86
CA ALA A 47 17.22 -39.79 -1.84
C ALA A 47 18.75 -39.68 -1.89
N GLU A 48 19.27 -38.76 -1.06
CA GLU A 48 20.35 -38.95 -0.06
C GLU A 48 21.17 -37.66 0.14
N ASN A 49 20.99 -37.05 1.32
CA ASN A 49 22.01 -36.65 2.30
C ASN A 49 23.24 -35.77 1.93
N GLY A 50 23.56 -34.82 2.83
CA GLY A 50 24.80 -34.03 2.91
C GLY A 50 24.53 -32.59 3.35
N GLU A 51 24.38 -32.29 4.65
CA GLU A 51 25.43 -31.91 5.61
C GLU A 51 26.34 -30.73 5.18
N ASP A 52 26.32 -29.71 6.06
CA ASP A 52 27.30 -28.66 6.34
C ASP A 52 27.88 -27.81 5.19
N GLU A 53 27.47 -26.52 5.16
CA GLU A 53 28.43 -25.42 5.00
C GLU A 53 28.18 -24.32 6.05
N LYS A 54 29.00 -24.36 7.10
CA LYS A 54 29.39 -23.18 7.90
C LYS A 54 30.52 -22.46 7.18
N ASP A 55 30.38 -21.15 6.98
CA ASP A 55 31.49 -20.20 6.93
C ASP A 55 30.94 -18.78 7.22
N THR A 56 30.97 -18.33 8.48
CA THR A 56 32.02 -17.51 9.14
C THR A 56 32.27 -16.12 8.57
N GLY A 57 31.49 -15.15 9.05
CA GLY A 57 31.81 -13.72 9.00
C GLY A 57 31.84 -13.11 10.40
N SER A 58 32.75 -13.60 11.24
CA SER A 58 33.04 -13.04 12.57
C SER A 58 33.80 -11.72 12.42
N GLY A 59 33.08 -10.60 12.47
CA GLY A 59 33.66 -9.27 12.69
C GLY A 59 33.63 -8.93 14.18
N ASP A 60 34.62 -9.42 14.92
CA ASP A 60 34.85 -9.09 16.33
C ASP A 60 35.50 -7.70 16.40
N ASP A 61 34.68 -6.63 16.38
CA ASP A 61 35.17 -5.29 16.71
C ASP A 61 34.95 -5.02 18.19
N LYS A 62 35.96 -5.39 18.99
CA LYS A 62 36.09 -4.94 20.37
C LYS A 62 36.33 -3.44 20.38
N SER A 63 35.32 -2.67 20.76
CA SER A 63 35.54 -1.30 21.24
C SER A 63 34.77 -1.03 22.53
N SER A 64 35.58 -0.97 23.59
CA SER A 64 35.47 -0.20 24.83
C SER A 64 34.15 -0.21 25.62
N GLU A 65 34.24 -0.82 26.79
CA GLU A 65 33.39 -0.55 27.95
C GLU A 65 33.59 0.92 28.40
N ASN A 66 32.58 1.76 28.18
CA ASN A 66 32.12 2.81 29.11
C ASN A 66 30.93 3.58 28.53
N GLY A 67 29.75 3.35 29.11
CA GLY A 67 28.52 4.08 28.84
C GLY A 67 27.31 3.18 29.03
N GLU A 68 26.55 3.37 30.10
CA GLU A 68 25.22 2.77 30.31
C GLU A 68 24.24 3.32 29.25
N GLY A 69 24.36 2.80 28.02
CA GLY A 69 23.47 3.09 26.91
C GLY A 69 23.09 1.80 26.20
N GLU A 70 21.86 1.74 25.67
CA GLU A 70 21.40 0.61 24.86
C GLU A 70 22.38 0.36 23.70
N LYS A 71 22.79 -0.91 23.50
CA LYS A 71 23.66 -1.29 22.38
C LYS A 71 22.95 -1.02 21.05
N ASP A 72 23.70 -0.60 20.05
CA ASP A 72 23.21 -0.54 18.66
C ASP A 72 22.95 -1.97 18.19
N ASP A 73 21.67 -2.36 18.13
CA ASP A 73 21.18 -3.65 17.69
C ASP A 73 19.95 -3.47 16.78
N ARG A 74 20.25 -3.37 15.48
CA ARG A 74 19.24 -3.17 14.43
C ARG A 74 18.28 -4.34 14.30
N VAL A 75 18.75 -5.57 14.52
CA VAL A 75 17.92 -6.77 14.41
C VAL A 75 16.90 -6.81 15.54
N ASN A 76 17.35 -6.54 16.77
CA ASN A 76 16.45 -6.44 17.92
C ASN A 76 15.46 -5.28 17.77
N THR A 77 15.93 -4.11 17.29
CA THR A 77 15.05 -2.96 17.03
C THR A 77 13.98 -3.30 15.98
N TYR A 78 14.38 -3.94 14.88
CA TYR A 78 13.45 -4.44 13.87
C TYR A 78 12.39 -5.37 14.46
N ASN A 79 12.81 -6.39 15.23
CA ASN A 79 11.89 -7.37 15.80
C ASN A 79 10.86 -6.71 16.75
N LYS A 80 11.32 -5.82 17.64
CA LYS A 80 10.42 -5.10 18.57
C LYS A 80 9.39 -4.25 17.84
N VAL A 81 9.82 -3.48 16.83
CA VAL A 81 8.89 -2.65 16.05
C VAL A 81 7.95 -3.53 15.23
N SER A 82 8.46 -4.61 14.63
CA SER A 82 7.63 -5.56 13.87
C SER A 82 6.52 -6.14 14.75
N ASP A 83 6.81 -6.52 16.00
CA ASP A 83 5.81 -7.00 16.95
C ASP A 83 4.78 -5.92 17.29
N ILE A 84 5.22 -4.69 17.57
CA ILE A 84 4.31 -3.56 17.86
C ILE A 84 3.38 -3.32 16.67
N ILE A 85 3.92 -3.31 15.45
CA ILE A 85 3.15 -3.05 14.24
C ILE A 85 2.21 -4.21 13.92
N LYS A 86 2.65 -5.45 14.09
CA LYS A 86 1.81 -6.63 13.92
C LYS A 86 0.62 -6.60 14.87
N GLU A 87 0.84 -6.27 16.14
CA GLU A 87 -0.23 -6.11 17.13
C GLU A 87 -1.16 -4.94 16.80
N ALA A 88 -0.60 -3.78 16.40
CA ALA A 88 -1.36 -2.59 16.04
C ALA A 88 -2.23 -2.76 14.80
N THR A 89 -1.84 -3.64 13.88
CA THR A 89 -2.50 -3.84 12.58
C THR A 89 -3.31 -5.12 12.52
N LYS A 90 -3.75 -5.66 13.66
CA LYS A 90 -4.71 -6.77 13.69
C LYS A 90 -6.06 -6.32 13.13
N SER A 91 -6.53 -7.00 12.09
CA SER A 91 -7.84 -6.78 11.48
C SER A 91 -8.92 -7.75 11.98
N ASP A 92 -8.69 -8.42 13.12
CA ASP A 92 -9.59 -9.45 13.67
C ASP A 92 -11.02 -8.93 13.95
N LYS A 93 -11.18 -7.60 14.10
CA LYS A 93 -12.46 -6.93 14.31
C LYS A 93 -13.26 -6.69 13.04
N ILE A 94 -12.67 -6.95 11.87
CA ILE A 94 -13.35 -6.86 10.58
C ILE A 94 -13.93 -8.24 10.28
N GLU A 95 -15.25 -8.34 10.44
CA GLU A 95 -15.99 -9.60 10.30
C GLU A 95 -16.16 -10.01 8.83
N ASP A 96 -16.30 -9.02 7.94
CA ASP A 96 -16.51 -9.27 6.51
C ASP A 96 -15.18 -9.62 5.83
N GLU A 97 -15.02 -10.88 5.43
CA GLU A 97 -13.77 -11.40 4.83
C GLU A 97 -13.40 -10.68 3.53
N TYR A 98 -14.39 -10.28 2.74
CA TYR A 98 -14.16 -9.54 1.51
C TYR A 98 -13.52 -8.20 1.84
N PHE A 99 -14.15 -7.39 2.71
CA PHE A 99 -13.59 -6.10 3.12
C PHE A 99 -12.27 -6.23 3.89
N LYS A 100 -12.11 -7.28 4.71
CA LYS A 100 -10.89 -7.57 5.46
C LYS A 100 -9.67 -7.67 4.53
N SER A 101 -9.81 -8.29 3.36
CA SER A 101 -8.70 -8.41 2.38
C SER A 101 -8.22 -7.04 1.87
N PHE A 102 -9.13 -6.12 1.59
CA PHE A 102 -8.79 -4.76 1.18
C PHE A 102 -8.04 -4.03 2.29
N VAL A 103 -8.54 -4.15 3.50
CA VAL A 103 -7.96 -3.47 4.65
C VAL A 103 -6.58 -4.03 5.00
N GLU A 104 -6.37 -5.34 4.91
CA GLU A 104 -5.04 -5.95 5.08
C GLU A 104 -4.02 -5.43 4.07
N ASN A 105 -4.42 -5.28 2.79
CA ASN A 105 -3.57 -4.68 1.77
C ASN A 105 -3.23 -3.23 2.11
N SER A 106 -4.20 -2.45 2.58
CA SER A 106 -3.98 -1.07 3.01
C SER A 106 -3.06 -0.99 4.23
N LEU A 107 -3.22 -1.86 5.23
CA LEU A 107 -2.33 -1.93 6.40
C LEU A 107 -0.90 -2.29 5.97
N GLN A 108 -0.73 -3.20 5.01
CA GLN A 108 0.57 -3.53 4.46
C GLN A 108 1.21 -2.33 3.75
N ALA A 109 0.47 -1.67 2.85
CA ALA A 109 0.95 -0.59 2.01
C ALA A 109 1.26 0.69 2.81
N TYR A 110 0.39 1.07 3.75
CA TYR A 110 0.47 2.36 4.41
C TYR A 110 1.12 2.32 5.79
N ILE A 111 1.03 1.20 6.53
CA ILE A 111 1.61 1.10 7.89
C ILE A 111 2.84 0.19 7.90
N ARG A 112 2.67 -1.09 7.57
CA ARG A 112 3.70 -2.11 7.81
C ARG A 112 4.96 -1.83 6.99
N ASN A 113 4.84 -1.70 5.66
CA ASN A 113 6.00 -1.47 4.80
C ASN A 113 6.71 -0.14 5.11
N PRO A 114 6.01 1.01 5.20
CA PRO A 114 6.69 2.28 5.43
C PRO A 114 7.40 2.36 6.78
N VAL A 115 6.75 1.88 7.85
CA VAL A 115 7.33 1.91 9.20
C VAL A 115 8.57 1.03 9.28
N ILE A 116 8.50 -0.19 8.75
CA ILE A 116 9.64 -1.12 8.73
C ILE A 116 10.82 -0.55 7.93
N ASN A 117 10.55 0.09 6.80
CA ASN A 117 11.60 0.73 6.00
C ASN A 117 12.29 1.87 6.76
N ALA A 118 11.55 2.68 7.52
CA ALA A 118 12.12 3.82 8.24
C ALA A 118 13.03 3.45 9.41
N ILE A 119 12.85 2.28 10.00
CA ILE A 119 13.67 1.85 11.15
C ILE A 119 14.92 1.07 10.74
N GLY A 120 15.10 0.77 9.45
CA GLY A 120 16.18 -0.13 8.98
C GLY A 120 17.60 0.32 9.33
N THR A 121 17.80 1.61 9.63
CA THR A 121 19.09 2.17 10.05
C THR A 121 19.21 2.40 11.55
N ILE A 122 18.16 2.09 12.33
CA ILE A 122 18.07 2.45 13.75
C ILE A 122 18.42 1.26 14.62
N GLY A 123 19.47 1.42 15.42
CA GLY A 123 20.00 0.39 16.31
C GLY A 123 19.42 0.38 17.72
N GLN A 124 18.94 1.53 18.20
CA GLN A 124 18.50 1.69 19.58
C GLN A 124 17.01 1.93 19.62
N PHE A 125 16.25 0.92 20.06
CA PHE A 125 14.80 1.00 20.11
C PHE A 125 14.31 2.07 21.09
N SER A 126 14.97 2.24 22.24
CA SER A 126 14.60 3.27 23.23
C SER A 126 14.53 4.69 22.67
N LYS A 127 15.32 5.02 21.64
CA LYS A 127 15.28 6.33 20.97
C LYS A 127 13.96 6.56 20.24
N ILE A 128 13.32 5.50 19.74
CA ILE A 128 12.14 5.59 18.88
C ILE A 128 10.88 4.97 19.50
N GLU A 129 10.98 4.31 20.64
CA GLU A 129 9.87 3.63 21.33
C GLU A 129 8.64 4.55 21.46
N GLU A 130 8.85 5.81 21.82
CA GLU A 130 7.75 6.75 22.02
C GLU A 130 6.97 7.08 20.74
N CYS A 131 7.58 6.92 19.57
CA CYS A 131 6.93 7.15 18.28
C CYS A 131 5.82 6.14 17.99
N PHE A 132 5.81 4.99 18.66
CA PHE A 132 4.84 3.92 18.42
C PHE A 132 3.72 3.86 19.46
N LYS A 133 3.73 4.72 20.49
CA LYS A 133 2.78 4.62 21.61
C LYS A 133 1.30 4.77 21.22
N SER A 134 0.99 5.51 20.16
CA SER A 134 -0.40 5.74 19.73
C SER A 134 -0.84 4.86 18.56
N ILE A 135 0.09 4.22 17.84
CA ILE A 135 -0.22 3.59 16.55
C ILE A 135 -1.33 2.54 16.64
N GLY A 136 -1.32 1.70 17.68
CA GLY A 136 -2.37 0.69 17.87
C GLY A 136 -3.76 1.29 18.04
N LYS A 137 -3.89 2.33 18.86
CA LYS A 137 -5.18 3.01 19.08
C LYS A 137 -5.64 3.77 17.84
N ASP A 138 -4.71 4.42 17.16
CA ASP A 138 -5.03 5.20 15.96
C ASP A 138 -5.48 4.29 14.82
N VAL A 139 -4.77 3.18 14.57
CA VAL A 139 -5.15 2.18 13.56
C VAL A 139 -6.48 1.52 13.94
N GLU A 140 -6.65 1.07 15.18
CA GLU A 140 -7.89 0.45 15.66
C GLU A 140 -9.11 1.36 15.43
N LYS A 141 -8.97 2.66 15.68
CA LYS A 141 -10.03 3.65 15.44
C LYS A 141 -10.43 3.67 13.97
N VAL A 142 -9.45 3.77 13.06
CA VAL A 142 -9.71 3.76 11.60
C VAL A 142 -10.41 2.47 11.21
N LEU A 143 -9.89 1.30 11.63
CA LEU A 143 -10.49 0.01 11.29
C LEU A 143 -11.95 -0.10 11.76
N THR A 144 -12.23 0.34 12.99
CA THR A 144 -13.58 0.31 13.56
C THR A 144 -14.55 1.22 12.80
N GLU A 145 -14.12 2.45 12.50
CA GLU A 145 -14.94 3.43 11.78
C GLU A 145 -15.24 2.95 10.35
N LYS A 146 -14.24 2.39 9.66
CA LYS A 146 -14.40 1.92 8.28
C LYS A 146 -15.20 0.63 8.18
N ASN A 147 -15.02 -0.30 9.12
CA ASN A 147 -15.85 -1.50 9.18
C ASN A 147 -17.34 -1.14 9.38
N LYS A 148 -17.62 -0.18 10.28
CA LYS A 148 -18.99 0.32 10.48
C LYS A 148 -19.53 1.00 9.21
N ALA A 149 -18.76 1.88 8.59
CA ALA A 149 -19.16 2.59 7.38
C ALA A 149 -19.46 1.62 6.23
N PHE A 150 -18.62 0.61 6.04
CA PHE A 150 -18.82 -0.45 5.07
C PHE A 150 -20.12 -1.23 5.33
N ALA A 151 -20.36 -1.65 6.59
CA ALA A 151 -21.59 -2.34 6.96
C ALA A 151 -22.85 -1.46 6.78
N GLU A 152 -22.74 -0.14 6.93
CA GLU A 152 -23.82 0.81 6.65
C GLU A 152 -24.03 1.03 5.14
N CYS A 153 -22.94 1.08 4.36
CA CYS A 153 -23.00 1.20 2.91
C CYS A 153 -23.75 0.04 2.27
N LYS A 154 -23.46 -1.21 2.69
CA LYS A 154 -24.13 -2.42 2.21
C LYS A 154 -25.64 -2.46 2.46
N LYS A 155 -26.17 -1.62 3.34
CA LYS A 155 -27.61 -1.55 3.65
C LYS A 155 -28.38 -0.60 2.72
N LYS A 156 -27.70 0.22 1.91
CA LYS A 156 -28.36 1.16 1.01
C LYS A 156 -28.98 0.43 -0.18
N PRO A 157 -30.15 0.87 -0.67
CA PRO A 157 -30.68 0.37 -1.94
C PRO A 157 -29.65 0.68 -3.04
N ASP A 158 -29.43 -0.29 -3.93
CA ASP A 158 -28.49 -0.22 -5.07
C ASP A 158 -26.99 -0.20 -4.72
N ALA A 159 -26.62 -0.34 -3.43
CA ALA A 159 -25.22 -0.45 -3.06
C ALA A 159 -24.62 -1.78 -3.52
N ARG A 160 -23.49 -1.69 -4.23
CA ARG A 160 -22.66 -2.85 -4.57
C ARG A 160 -21.54 -3.02 -3.55
N GLU A 161 -21.30 -4.27 -3.15
CA GLU A 161 -20.26 -4.62 -2.18
C GLU A 161 -18.86 -4.15 -2.61
N ASP A 162 -18.53 -4.30 -3.90
CA ASP A 162 -17.27 -3.83 -4.46
C ASP A 162 -17.11 -2.31 -4.38
N SER A 163 -18.18 -1.56 -4.68
CA SER A 163 -18.18 -0.10 -4.57
C SER A 163 -18.01 0.36 -3.12
N CYS A 164 -18.74 -0.25 -2.18
CA CYS A 164 -18.63 0.06 -0.75
C CYS A 164 -17.24 -0.26 -0.20
N ALA A 165 -16.67 -1.41 -0.57
CA ALA A 165 -15.34 -1.80 -0.15
C ALA A 165 -14.29 -0.84 -0.70
N HIS A 166 -14.36 -0.48 -1.99
CA HIS A 166 -13.40 0.43 -2.62
C HIS A 166 -13.43 1.82 -1.98
N GLU A 167 -14.62 2.41 -1.79
CA GLU A 167 -14.79 3.73 -1.16
C GLU A 167 -14.17 3.74 0.24
N HIS A 168 -14.55 2.81 1.10
CA HIS A 168 -14.13 2.82 2.50
C HIS A 168 -12.69 2.34 2.69
N ASN A 169 -12.17 1.50 1.80
CA ASN A 169 -10.76 1.13 1.81
C ASN A 169 -9.86 2.28 1.38
N ASN A 170 -10.22 3.04 0.33
CA ASN A 170 -9.45 4.22 -0.06
C ASN A 170 -9.41 5.26 1.06
N ALA A 171 -10.56 5.51 1.71
CA ALA A 171 -10.62 6.39 2.86
C ALA A 171 -9.78 5.87 4.04
N ALA A 172 -9.77 4.55 4.28
CA ALA A 172 -8.89 3.94 5.27
C ALA A 172 -7.42 4.21 4.93
N GLY A 173 -7.03 4.01 3.67
CA GLY A 173 -5.67 4.23 3.18
C GLY A 173 -5.14 5.62 3.48
N SER A 174 -5.92 6.67 3.17
CA SER A 174 -5.50 8.06 3.46
C SER A 174 -5.33 8.34 4.96
N GLU A 175 -6.20 7.78 5.81
CA GLU A 175 -6.07 7.95 7.26
C GLU A 175 -4.88 7.16 7.83
N LEU A 176 -4.64 5.95 7.34
CA LEU A 176 -3.49 5.12 7.69
C LEU A 176 -2.17 5.77 7.24
N GLU A 177 -2.14 6.38 6.04
CA GLU A 177 -0.99 7.16 5.57
C GLU A 177 -0.69 8.34 6.51
N GLY A 178 -1.73 9.02 7.01
CA GLY A 178 -1.59 10.08 8.00
C GLY A 178 -1.00 9.59 9.33
N ILE A 179 -1.38 8.39 9.77
CA ILE A 179 -0.79 7.75 10.96
C ILE A 179 0.68 7.41 10.71
N SER A 180 0.97 6.77 9.58
CA SER A 180 2.32 6.40 9.17
C SER A 180 3.23 7.61 9.11
N SER A 181 2.80 8.68 8.43
CA SER A 181 3.56 9.92 8.30
C SER A 181 3.96 10.53 9.65
N LYS A 182 3.11 10.45 10.67
CA LYS A 182 3.43 10.90 12.03
C LYS A 182 4.53 10.04 12.66
N VAL A 183 4.42 8.71 12.53
CA VAL A 183 5.44 7.76 13.02
C VAL A 183 6.76 8.00 12.30
N LEU A 184 6.77 8.06 10.97
CA LEU A 184 7.95 8.29 10.15
C LEU A 184 8.64 9.60 10.49
N SER A 185 7.86 10.68 10.68
CA SER A 185 8.38 11.98 11.10
C SER A 185 9.02 11.92 12.48
N CYS A 186 8.35 11.29 13.45
CA CYS A 186 8.90 11.09 14.80
C CYS A 186 10.20 10.26 14.77
N VAL A 187 10.20 9.14 14.06
CA VAL A 187 11.35 8.25 13.91
C VAL A 187 12.52 8.99 13.26
N SER A 188 12.27 9.72 12.18
CA SER A 188 13.31 10.52 11.49
C SER A 188 13.91 11.60 12.39
N SER A 189 13.12 12.20 13.28
CA SER A 189 13.60 13.22 14.22
C SER A 189 14.46 12.66 15.37
N LYS A 190 14.39 11.34 15.63
CA LYS A 190 15.05 10.67 16.76
C LYS A 190 16.10 9.64 16.36
N GLY A 191 16.05 9.16 15.11
CA GLY A 191 16.94 8.16 14.53
C GLY A 191 18.22 8.74 13.92
N ALA A 192 18.41 10.06 13.97
CA ALA A 192 19.64 10.75 13.60
C ALA A 192 20.70 10.70 14.71
#